data_AF-A0A0E9WJT7-F1
#
_entry.id   AF-A0A0E9WJT7-F1
#
_cell.length_a   1.000
_cell.length_b   1.000
_cell.length_c   1.000
_cell.angle_alpha   90.00
_cell.angle_beta   90.00
_cell.angle_gamma   90.00
#
_symmetry.space_group_name_H-M   'P 1'
#
loop_
_entity.id
_entity.type
_entity.pdbx_description
1 polymer ?
#
loop_
_entity_poly.entity_id
_entity_poly.type
_entity_poly.pdbx_seq_one_letter_code
_entity_poly.pdbx_strand_id
1 'polypeptide(L)'
;MGMLMSLLTVTLYFKDYYPWVSGLNISLVFCVICVYGLGPAGVSMTLPADLFLQAWRPSAFVISGTICWVSQFLIGMCFPYIVDSFEELCFLIFVAYCIFSGAFLLYFIPETKDKTMVEIMEDFNKLNFKGMESNIDMKDFVLATKL
;
A
#
# COMPACT_ATOMS: atom_id res chain seq x y z
N MET A 1 -0.63 -10.37 -4.10
CA MET A 1 -0.51 -9.51 -5.31
C MET A 1 0.92 -9.46 -5.83
N GLY A 2 1.89 -8.95 -5.06
CA GLY A 2 3.30 -8.88 -5.50
C GLY A 2 3.86 -10.20 -6.01
N MET A 3 3.62 -11.32 -5.31
CA MET A 3 4.04 -12.66 -5.77
C MET A 3 3.43 -13.08 -7.11
N LEU A 4 2.15 -12.75 -7.37
CA LEU A 4 1.49 -13.07 -8.65
C LEU A 4 2.06 -12.22 -9.79
N MET A 5 2.39 -10.95 -9.51
CA MET A 5 3.04 -10.04 -10.46
C MET A 5 4.45 -10.51 -10.81
N SER A 6 5.24 -10.97 -9.83
CA SER A 6 6.56 -11.56 -10.09
C SER A 6 6.45 -12.83 -10.94
N LEU A 7 5.47 -13.69 -10.66
CA LEU A 7 5.19 -14.89 -11.46
C LEU A 7 4.80 -14.52 -12.90
N LEU A 8 4.03 -13.44 -13.07
CA LEU A 8 3.64 -12.91 -14.38
C LEU A 8 4.85 -12.43 -15.20
N THR A 9 5.77 -11.70 -14.57
CA THR A 9 7.03 -11.28 -15.20
C THR A 9 7.85 -12.47 -15.68
N VAL A 10 8.03 -13.49 -14.83
CA VAL A 10 8.78 -14.71 -15.19
C VAL A 10 8.10 -15.45 -16.34
N THR A 11 6.76 -15.55 -16.32
CA THR A 11 6.00 -16.25 -17.34
C THR A 11 6.01 -15.51 -18.68
N LEU A 12 6.05 -14.17 -18.67
CA LEU A 12 6.23 -13.36 -19.88
C LEU A 12 7.58 -13.60 -20.54
N TYR A 13 8.66 -13.73 -19.77
CA TYR A 13 10.00 -14.05 -20.29
C TYR A 13 10.07 -15.38 -21.05
N PHE A 14 9.26 -16.36 -20.66
CA PHE A 14 9.18 -17.66 -21.35
C PHE A 14 8.15 -17.71 -22.48
N LYS A 15 7.48 -16.60 -22.79
CA LYS A 15 6.40 -16.54 -23.78
C LYS A 15 6.85 -16.95 -25.18
N ASP A 16 8.08 -16.63 -25.55
CA ASP A 16 8.63 -16.94 -26.89
C ASP A 16 9.00 -18.42 -27.06
N TYR A 17 9.13 -19.18 -25.97
CA TYR A 17 9.52 -20.59 -26.01
C TYR A 17 8.33 -21.54 -26.18
N TYR A 18 7.15 -21.18 -25.64
CA TYR A 18 6.00 -22.09 -25.59
C TYR A 18 4.67 -21.37 -25.90
N PRO A 19 3.91 -21.79 -26.92
CA PRO A 19 2.67 -21.11 -27.31
C PRO A 19 1.55 -21.19 -26.26
N TRP A 20 1.58 -22.19 -25.36
CA TRP A 20 0.60 -22.33 -24.28
C TRP A 20 0.75 -21.26 -23.19
N VAL A 21 1.93 -20.63 -23.08
CA VAL A 21 2.25 -19.63 -22.06
C VAL A 21 1.43 -18.35 -22.22
N SER A 22 1.01 -18.00 -23.45
CA SER A 22 0.08 -16.89 -23.69
C SER A 22 -1.27 -17.09 -22.97
N GLY A 23 -1.83 -18.30 -22.99
CA GLY A 23 -3.08 -18.60 -22.29
C GLY A 23 -2.93 -18.51 -20.77
N LEU A 24 -1.77 -18.96 -20.26
CA LEU A 24 -1.44 -18.88 -18.84
C LEU A 24 -1.30 -17.42 -18.38
N ASN A 25 -0.61 -16.57 -19.16
CA ASN A 25 -0.48 -15.14 -18.89
C ASN A 25 -1.84 -14.44 -18.77
N ILE A 26 -2.77 -14.72 -19.68
CA ILE A 26 -4.13 -14.15 -19.62
C ILE A 26 -4.82 -14.56 -18.32
N SER A 27 -4.78 -15.84 -17.97
CA SER A 27 -5.36 -16.33 -16.71
C SER A 27 -4.72 -15.66 -15.48
N LEU A 28 -3.40 -15.45 -15.51
CA LEU A 28 -2.67 -14.82 -14.42
C LEU A 28 -3.05 -13.34 -14.23
N VAL A 29 -3.25 -12.59 -15.33
CA VAL A 29 -3.76 -11.21 -15.28
C VAL A 29 -5.14 -11.16 -14.63
N PHE A 30 -6.04 -12.09 -14.95
CA PHE A 30 -7.35 -12.17 -14.30
C PHE A 30 -7.23 -12.47 -12.80
N CYS A 31 -6.39 -13.43 -12.40
CA CYS A 31 -6.14 -13.72 -10.99
C CYS A 31 -5.62 -12.51 -10.23
N VAL A 32 -4.70 -11.77 -10.83
CA VAL A 32 -4.17 -10.50 -10.33
C VAL A 32 -5.29 -9.49 -10.09
N ILE A 33 -6.19 -9.29 -11.06
CA ILE A 33 -7.32 -8.35 -10.96
C ILE A 33 -8.26 -8.77 -9.82
N CYS A 34 -8.58 -10.06 -9.70
CA CYS A 34 -9.41 -10.59 -8.62
C CYS A 34 -8.78 -10.34 -7.25
N VAL A 35 -7.47 -10.62 -7.09
CA VAL A 35 -6.75 -10.39 -5.83
C VAL A 35 -6.67 -8.90 -5.50
N TYR A 36 -6.50 -8.03 -6.50
CA TYR A 36 -6.53 -6.59 -6.29
C TYR A 36 -7.89 -6.11 -5.78
N GLY A 37 -8.97 -6.59 -6.40
CA GLY A 37 -10.33 -6.24 -6.01
C GLY A 37 -10.67 -6.68 -4.59
N LEU A 38 -10.27 -7.89 -4.20
CA LEU A 38 -10.55 -8.45 -2.88
C LEU A 38 -9.67 -7.88 -1.76
N GLY A 39 -8.44 -7.46 -2.07
CA GLY A 39 -7.49 -6.98 -1.07
C GLY A 39 -7.37 -5.45 -1.05
N PRO A 40 -6.37 -4.87 -1.77
CA PRO A 40 -6.07 -3.44 -1.71
C PRO A 40 -7.25 -2.52 -1.99
N ALA A 41 -8.08 -2.84 -2.99
CA ALA A 41 -9.21 -1.99 -3.36
C ALA A 41 -10.25 -1.91 -2.24
N GLY A 42 -10.65 -3.05 -1.67
CA GLY A 42 -11.58 -3.10 -0.55
C GLY A 42 -11.04 -2.36 0.68
N VAL A 43 -9.79 -2.65 1.07
CA VAL A 43 -9.16 -2.02 2.24
C VAL A 43 -9.06 -0.51 2.09
N SER A 44 -8.67 0.00 0.91
CA SER A 44 -8.51 1.44 0.68
C SER A 44 -9.81 2.26 0.84
N MET A 45 -10.97 1.62 0.68
CA MET A 45 -12.28 2.27 0.82
C MET A 45 -12.79 2.23 2.26
N THR A 46 -12.50 1.16 3.01
CA THR A 46 -12.94 1.01 4.40
C THR A 46 -12.03 1.75 5.37
N LEU A 47 -10.72 1.77 5.10
CA LEU A 47 -9.72 2.35 5.99
C LEU A 47 -9.98 3.83 6.37
N PRO A 48 -10.37 4.75 5.46
CA PRO A 48 -10.73 6.11 5.83
C PRO A 48 -11.95 6.19 6.75
N ALA A 49 -12.89 5.25 6.64
CA ALA A 49 -14.03 5.19 7.55
C ALA A 49 -13.58 4.84 8.98
N ASP A 50 -12.61 3.93 9.12
CA ASP A 50 -12.10 3.51 10.42
C ASP A 50 -11.08 4.49 11.02
N LEU A 51 -10.41 5.30 10.20
CA LEU A 51 -9.40 6.25 10.66
C LEU A 51 -9.96 7.64 10.99
N PHE A 52 -11.02 8.08 10.30
CA PHE A 52 -11.57 9.43 10.47
C PHE A 52 -12.90 9.44 11.23
N LEU A 53 -13.02 10.40 12.16
CA LEU A 53 -14.27 10.74 12.84
C LEU A 53 -15.35 11.16 11.84
N GLN A 54 -16.61 10.91 12.17
CA GLN A 54 -17.76 11.09 11.28
C GLN A 54 -17.87 12.49 10.66
N ALA A 55 -17.43 13.54 11.37
CA ALA A 55 -17.42 14.91 10.87
C ALA A 55 -16.43 15.14 9.69
N TRP A 56 -15.33 14.39 9.64
CA TRP A 56 -14.23 14.58 8.68
C TRP A 56 -14.21 13.53 7.56
N ARG A 57 -14.98 12.43 7.71
CA ARG A 57 -15.06 11.35 6.70
C ARG A 57 -15.35 11.84 5.29
N PRO A 58 -16.36 12.71 5.03
CA PRO A 58 -16.68 13.13 3.66
C PRO A 58 -15.50 13.81 2.97
N SER A 59 -14.79 14.71 3.67
CA SER A 59 -13.62 15.39 3.14
C SER A 59 -12.46 14.44 2.85
N ALA A 60 -12.22 13.47 3.74
CA ALA A 60 -11.19 12.46 3.54
C ALA A 60 -11.47 11.57 2.32
N PHE A 61 -12.72 11.16 2.10
CA PHE A 61 -13.13 10.38 0.93
C PHE A 61 -12.94 11.16 -0.37
N VAL A 62 -13.28 12.45 -0.40
CA VAL A 62 -13.10 13.29 -1.60
C VAL A 62 -11.62 13.41 -1.93
N ILE A 63 -10.76 13.74 -0.96
CA ILE A 63 -9.31 13.90 -1.20
C ILE A 63 -8.69 12.57 -1.65
N SER A 64 -8.96 11.49 -0.93
CA SER A 64 -8.46 10.14 -1.28
C SER A 64 -8.93 9.72 -2.67
N GLY A 65 -10.22 9.93 -2.98
CA GLY A 65 -10.81 9.66 -4.28
C GLY A 65 -10.13 10.45 -5.39
N THR A 66 -9.99 11.77 -5.25
CA THR A 66 -9.33 12.61 -6.24
C THR A 66 -7.89 12.18 -6.50
N ILE A 67 -7.11 11.88 -5.44
CA ILE A 67 -5.73 11.40 -5.58
C ILE A 67 -5.70 10.04 -6.30
N CYS A 68 -6.62 9.12 -5.96
CA CYS A 68 -6.72 7.81 -6.59
C CYS A 68 -7.02 7.94 -8.10
N TRP A 69 -8.01 8.75 -8.47
CA TRP A 69 -8.38 8.99 -9.87
C TRP A 69 -7.27 9.65 -10.68
N VAL A 70 -6.63 10.68 -10.12
CA VAL A 70 -5.48 11.34 -10.77
C VAL A 70 -4.32 10.37 -10.95
N SER A 71 -4.04 9.54 -9.96
CA SER A 71 -2.97 8.53 -10.03
C SER A 71 -3.28 7.46 -11.07
N GLN A 72 -4.53 6.98 -11.16
CA GLN A 72 -4.96 6.03 -12.19
C GLN A 72 -4.86 6.63 -13.59
N PHE A 73 -5.24 7.90 -13.75
CA PHE A 73 -5.09 8.60 -15.02
C PHE A 73 -3.63 8.72 -15.43
N LEU A 74 -2.76 9.15 -14.50
CA LEU A 74 -1.33 9.30 -14.75
C LEU A 74 -0.69 7.96 -15.13
N ILE A 75 -0.97 6.89 -14.37
CA ILE A 75 -0.48 5.55 -14.67
C ILE A 75 -0.99 5.09 -16.03
N GLY A 76 -2.28 5.28 -16.34
CA GLY A 76 -2.84 4.91 -17.65
C GLY A 76 -2.16 5.62 -18.82
N MET A 77 -1.79 6.88 -18.65
CA MET A 77 -1.08 7.67 -19.66
C MET A 77 0.40 7.29 -19.76
N CYS A 78 1.08 7.03 -18.64
CA CYS A 78 2.50 6.70 -18.60
C CYS A 78 2.81 5.23 -18.92
N PHE A 79 1.89 4.31 -18.65
CA PHE A 79 2.06 2.88 -18.85
C PHE A 79 2.54 2.48 -20.26
N PRO A 80 1.99 3.00 -21.39
CA PRO A 80 2.50 2.65 -22.71
C PRO A 80 3.98 3.00 -22.90
N TYR A 81 4.45 4.14 -22.36
CA TYR A 81 5.86 4.54 -22.42
C TYR A 81 6.76 3.62 -21.58
N ILE A 82 6.25 3.18 -20.43
CA ILE A 82 6.97 2.24 -19.54
C ILE A 82 7.11 0.88 -20.23
N VAL A 83 6.05 0.39 -20.87
CA VAL A 83 6.07 -0.90 -21.60
C VAL A 83 7.05 -0.85 -22.77
N ASP A 84 7.09 0.26 -23.52
CA ASP A 84 8.04 0.44 -24.63
C ASP A 84 9.51 0.45 -24.15
N SER A 85 9.77 1.00 -22.96
CA SER A 85 11.14 1.09 -22.42
C SER A 85 11.63 -0.18 -21.71
N PHE A 86 10.73 -0.91 -21.06
CA PHE A 86 11.08 -2.02 -20.14
C PHE A 86 10.54 -3.39 -20.54
N GLU A 87 9.72 -3.47 -21.61
CA GLU A 87 9.02 -4.68 -22.09
C GLU A 87 8.48 -5.54 -20.94
N GLU A 88 9.18 -6.62 -20.59
CA GLU A 88 8.77 -7.62 -19.62
C GLU A 88 9.00 -7.18 -18.16
N LEU A 89 9.93 -6.26 -17.93
CA LEU A 89 10.27 -5.73 -16.61
C LEU A 89 9.29 -4.65 -16.14
N CYS A 90 8.34 -4.23 -16.97
CA CYS A 90 7.38 -3.18 -16.62
C CYS A 90 6.55 -3.52 -15.36
N PHE A 91 6.28 -4.80 -15.12
CA PHE A 91 5.53 -5.29 -13.96
C PHE A 91 6.33 -5.20 -12.65
N LEU A 92 7.66 -5.10 -12.72
CA LEU A 92 8.54 -5.05 -11.54
C LEU A 92 8.36 -3.74 -10.76
N ILE A 93 7.99 -2.65 -11.44
CA ILE A 93 7.63 -1.36 -10.83
C ILE A 93 6.40 -1.53 -9.93
N PHE A 94 5.41 -2.31 -10.36
CA PHE A 94 4.21 -2.61 -9.56
C PHE A 94 4.52 -3.55 -8.38
N VAL A 95 5.48 -4.45 -8.53
CA VAL A 95 5.98 -5.28 -7.41
C VAL A 95 6.64 -4.40 -6.34
N ALA A 96 7.53 -3.49 -6.75
CA ALA A 96 8.17 -2.53 -5.84
C ALA A 96 7.13 -1.67 -5.13
N TYR A 97 6.12 -1.18 -5.86
CA TYR A 97 5.00 -0.43 -5.28
C TYR A 97 4.18 -1.27 -4.28
N CYS A 98 3.94 -2.55 -4.54
CA CYS A 98 3.25 -3.44 -3.59
C CYS A 98 4.06 -3.65 -2.30
N ILE A 99 5.38 -3.78 -2.40
CA ILE A 99 6.25 -3.94 -1.23
C ILE A 99 6.28 -2.65 -0.42
N PHE A 100 6.46 -1.50 -1.09
CA PHE A 100 6.48 -0.20 -0.45
C PHE A 100 5.15 0.13 0.24
N SER A 101 4.02 -0.09 -0.44
CA SER A 101 2.69 0.15 0.14
C SER A 101 2.38 -0.82 1.29
N GLY A 102 2.79 -2.08 1.19
CA GLY A 102 2.69 -3.04 2.30
C GLY A 102 3.54 -2.63 3.51
N ALA A 103 4.78 -2.21 3.30
CA ALA A 103 5.65 -1.71 4.36
C ALA A 103 5.10 -0.43 5.01
N PHE A 104 4.57 0.49 4.19
CA PHE A 104 3.92 1.71 4.67
C PHE A 104 2.70 1.39 5.55
N LEU A 105 1.83 0.49 5.09
CA LEU A 105 0.68 0.03 5.88
C LEU A 105 1.11 -0.58 7.22
N LEU A 106 2.13 -1.44 7.22
CA LEU A 106 2.59 -2.11 8.44
C LEU A 106 3.28 -1.18 9.44
N TYR A 107 3.96 -0.13 8.98
CA TYR A 107 4.74 0.76 9.85
C TYR A 107 3.94 1.99 10.32
N PHE A 108 3.14 2.58 9.43
CA PHE A 108 2.43 3.84 9.71
C PHE A 108 0.99 3.65 10.16
N ILE A 109 0.35 2.51 9.86
CA ILE A 109 -1.05 2.27 10.21
C ILE A 109 -1.12 1.23 11.34
N PRO A 110 -1.57 1.62 12.55
CA PRO A 110 -1.80 0.66 13.62
C PRO A 110 -2.92 -0.30 13.22
N GLU A 111 -2.85 -1.53 13.73
CA GLU A 111 -3.87 -2.55 13.50
C GLU A 111 -5.23 -2.03 14.05
N THR A 112 -6.21 -1.88 13.14
CA THR A 112 -7.54 -1.29 13.41
C THR A 112 -8.61 -2.32 13.74
N LYS A 113 -8.29 -3.63 13.67
CA LYS A 113 -9.23 -4.72 13.86
C LYS A 113 -9.59 -4.84 15.35
N ASP A 114 -10.89 -4.94 15.61
CA ASP A 114 -11.48 -5.16 16.94
C ASP A 114 -11.15 -4.07 17.99
N LYS A 115 -10.69 -2.89 17.56
CA LYS A 115 -10.40 -1.74 18.43
C LYS A 115 -11.41 -0.61 18.25
N THR A 116 -11.63 0.15 19.33
CA THR A 116 -12.47 1.35 19.27
C THR A 116 -11.74 2.51 18.61
N MET A 117 -12.49 3.45 18.02
CA MET A 117 -11.94 4.68 17.41
C MET A 117 -10.99 5.46 18.33
N VAL A 118 -11.26 5.45 19.64
CA VAL A 118 -10.44 6.15 20.64
C VAL A 118 -9.09 5.44 20.83
N GLU A 119 -9.08 4.11 20.89
CA GLU A 119 -7.85 3.30 20.99
C GLU A 119 -7.01 3.39 19.71
N ILE A 120 -7.64 3.42 18.54
CA ILE A 120 -6.94 3.63 17.25
C ILE A 120 -6.24 4.99 17.24
N MET A 121 -6.91 6.04 17.75
CA MET A 121 -6.35 7.38 17.80
C MET A 121 -5.20 7.49 18.82
N GLU A 122 -5.28 6.74 19.94
CA GLU A 122 -4.22 6.64 20.94
C GLU A 122 -3.00 5.90 20.40
N ASP A 123 -3.20 4.78 19.70
CA ASP A 123 -2.12 4.03 19.03
C ASP A 123 -1.46 4.87 17.92
N PHE A 124 -2.25 5.63 17.16
CA PHE A 124 -1.73 6.55 16.14
C PHE A 124 -0.88 7.68 16.77
N ASN A 125 -1.30 8.19 17.92
CA ASN A 125 -0.50 9.16 18.69
C ASN A 125 0.80 8.52 19.22
N LYS A 126 0.75 7.32 19.79
CA LYS A 126 1.95 6.60 20.25
C LYS A 126 2.95 6.36 19.13
N LEU A 127 2.49 6.01 17.92
CA LEU A 127 3.36 5.84 16.75
C LEU A 127 3.99 7.16 16.28
N ASN A 128 3.27 8.28 16.32
CA ASN A 128 3.80 9.60 15.95
C ASN A 128 4.72 10.22 17.02
N PHE A 129 4.49 9.94 18.31
CA PHE A 129 5.25 10.52 19.43
C PHE A 129 6.29 9.58 20.05
N LYS A 130 6.53 8.40 19.45
CA LYS A 130 7.49 7.40 19.95
C LYS A 130 8.93 7.93 20.16
N GLY A 131 9.29 9.03 19.50
CA GLY A 131 10.58 9.72 19.69
C GLY A 131 10.64 10.72 20.86
N MET A 132 9.49 11.13 21.41
CA MET A 132 9.41 12.13 22.47
C MET A 132 9.42 11.49 23.87
N GLU A 133 8.77 10.33 24.03
CA GLU A 133 8.71 9.59 25.30
C GLU A 133 10.10 9.10 25.75
N SER A 134 10.93 8.58 24.84
CA SER A 134 12.32 8.21 25.17
C SER A 134 13.22 9.42 25.46
N ASN A 135 12.92 10.60 24.91
CA ASN A 135 13.67 11.83 25.18
C ASN A 135 13.29 12.47 26.51
N ILE A 136 12.04 12.32 26.94
CA ILE A 136 11.54 12.79 28.24
C ILE A 136 12.07 11.87 29.35
N ASP A 137 11.93 10.56 29.19
CA ASP A 137 12.43 9.57 30.15
C ASP A 137 13.97 9.65 30.31
N MET A 138 14.71 9.82 29.22
CA MET A 138 16.16 10.04 29.26
C MET A 138 16.53 11.39 29.89
N LYS A 139 15.79 12.48 29.63
CA LYS A 139 16.07 13.78 30.24
C LYS A 139 15.79 13.78 31.73
N ASP A 140 14.68 13.17 32.16
CA ASP A 140 14.30 13.07 33.57
C ASP A 140 15.25 12.14 34.33
N PHE A 141 15.70 11.04 33.72
CA PHE A 141 16.72 10.16 34.28
C PHE A 141 18.09 10.86 34.41
N VAL A 142 18.51 11.61 33.39
CA VAL A 142 19.77 12.39 33.42
C VAL A 142 19.70 13.52 34.45
N LEU A 143 18.54 14.16 34.62
CA LEU A 143 18.32 15.19 35.62
C LEU A 143 18.35 14.61 37.04
N ALA A 144 17.74 13.44 37.24
CA ALA A 144 17.72 12.73 38.52
C ALA A 144 19.09 12.18 38.93
N THR A 145 19.98 11.89 37.98
CA THR A 145 21.34 11.36 38.24
C THR A 145 22.38 12.48 38.47
N LYS A 146 22.03 13.74 38.22
CA LYS A 146 22.91 14.92 38.44
C LYS A 146 22.64 15.67 39.75
N LEU A 147 21.75 15.15 40.60
CA LEU A 147 21.53 15.57 41.99
C LEU A 147 22.19 14.58 42.95
#